data_AF-A0A945AE10-F1
#
_entry.id   AF-A0A945AE10-F1
#
_cell.length_a   1.000
_cell.length_b   1.000
_cell.length_c   1.000
_cell.angle_alpha   90.00
_cell.angle_beta   90.00
_cell.angle_gamma   90.00
#
_symmetry.space_group_name_H-M   'P 1'
#
loop_
_entity.id
_entity.type
_entity.pdbx_description
1 polymer ?
#
loop_
_entity_poly.entity_id
_entity_poly.type
_entity_poly.pdbx_seq_one_letter_code
_entity_poly.pdbx_strand_id
1 'polypeptide(L)'
;YSLEYETVRMNAELLKAVASSSGGQFLQPAELDDALESLDFAPEPIEVTYLGRLWGQQWPLWVLVGFFAIEWAVRRRRGMV
;
A
#
# COMPACT_ATOMS: atom_id res chain seq x y z
N TYR A 1 -25.75 -39.06 -12.40
CA TYR A 1 -24.95 -39.67 -11.34
C TYR A 1 -23.55 -39.06 -11.49
N SER A 2 -23.18 -38.10 -10.64
CA SER A 2 -21.89 -37.40 -10.75
C SER A 2 -20.86 -38.12 -9.88
N LEU A 3 -19.85 -38.71 -10.53
CA LEU A 3 -18.68 -39.34 -9.91
C LEU A 3 -17.88 -38.38 -9.01
N GLU A 4 -18.09 -37.06 -9.14
CA GLU A 4 -17.42 -36.04 -8.32
C GLU A 4 -17.75 -36.13 -6.82
N TYR A 5 -18.84 -36.78 -6.44
CA TYR A 5 -19.23 -36.97 -5.04
C TYR A 5 -18.81 -38.33 -4.45
N GLU A 6 -18.24 -39.24 -5.25
CA GLU A 6 -17.89 -40.60 -4.80
C GLU A 6 -16.48 -40.67 -4.19
N THR A 7 -15.59 -39.73 -4.53
CA THR A 7 -14.23 -39.68 -4.00
C THR A 7 -13.99 -38.37 -3.25
N VAL A 8 -14.36 -38.35 -1.97
CA VAL A 8 -14.10 -37.23 -1.03
C VAL A 8 -12.64 -37.20 -0.55
N ARG A 9 -11.74 -37.92 -1.24
CA ARG A 9 -10.31 -37.93 -0.91
C ARG A 9 -9.63 -36.83 -1.71
N MET A 10 -8.74 -36.11 -1.04
CA MET A 10 -7.92 -35.07 -1.65
C MET A 10 -7.19 -35.61 -2.89
N ASN A 11 -7.47 -35.04 -4.06
CA ASN A 11 -6.75 -35.37 -5.29
C ASN A 11 -5.44 -34.57 -5.35
N ALA A 12 -4.38 -35.16 -4.79
CA ALA A 12 -3.06 -34.55 -4.71
C ALA A 12 -2.47 -34.23 -6.09
N GLU A 13 -2.77 -35.02 -7.13
CA GLU A 13 -2.27 -34.76 -8.49
C GLU A 13 -2.91 -33.51 -9.09
N LEU A 14 -4.23 -33.34 -8.92
CA LEU A 14 -4.95 -32.16 -9.38
C LEU A 14 -4.45 -30.90 -8.67
N LEU A 15 -4.26 -30.97 -7.36
CA LEU A 15 -3.74 -29.84 -6.57
C LEU A 15 -2.31 -29.47 -6.97
N LYS A 16 -1.45 -30.46 -7.24
CA LYS A 16 -0.08 -30.23 -7.73
C LYS A 16 -0.07 -29.59 -9.12
N ALA A 17 -0.96 -30.03 -10.01
CA ALA A 17 -1.11 -29.44 -11.34
C ALA A 17 -1.55 -27.97 -11.26
N VAL A 18 -2.52 -27.65 -10.40
CA VAL A 18 -2.99 -26.28 -10.18
C VAL A 18 -1.90 -25.38 -9.56
N ALA A 19 -1.15 -25.90 -8.58
CA ALA A 19 -0.04 -25.16 -8.00
C ALA A 19 1.04 -24.83 -9.06
N SER A 20 1.41 -25.83 -9.88
CA SER A 20 2.42 -25.65 -10.93
C SER A 20 2.01 -24.64 -12.02
N SER A 21 0.72 -24.58 -12.37
CA SER A 21 0.23 -23.66 -13.42
C SER A 21 0.04 -22.22 -12.94
N SER A 22 -0.20 -22.03 -11.65
CA SER A 22 -0.36 -20.72 -11.01
C SER A 22 0.98 -20.11 -10.53
N GLY A 23 2.08 -20.85 -10.67
CA GLY A 23 3.39 -20.45 -10.14
C GLY A 23 3.52 -20.58 -8.63
N GLY A 24 2.57 -21.26 -7.98
CA GLY A 24 2.58 -21.54 -6.55
C GLY A 24 3.28 -22.86 -6.22
N GLN A 25 3.52 -23.10 -4.93
CA GLN A 25 4.08 -24.34 -4.41
C GLN A 25 2.98 -25.22 -3.81
N PHE A 26 3.02 -26.52 -4.11
CA PHE A 26 2.19 -27.51 -3.41
C PHE A 26 2.89 -27.87 -2.09
N LEU A 27 2.24 -27.57 -0.96
CA LEU A 27 2.72 -27.87 0.38
C LEU A 27 1.91 -29.01 0.98
N GLN A 28 2.59 -30.00 1.56
CA GLN A 28 1.91 -31.00 2.36
C GLN A 28 1.58 -30.41 3.75
N PRO A 29 0.56 -30.93 4.45
CA PRO A 29 0.20 -30.43 5.78
C PRO A 29 1.35 -30.47 6.79
N ALA A 30 2.29 -31.40 6.63
CA ALA A 30 3.48 -31.52 7.47
C ALA A 30 4.57 -30.47 7.17
N GLU A 31 4.51 -29.81 6.02
CA GLU A 31 5.49 -28.82 5.55
C GLU A 31 4.97 -27.38 5.72
N LEU A 32 3.76 -27.22 6.27
CA LEU A 32 3.08 -25.92 6.42
C LEU A 32 3.82 -25.01 7.40
N ASP A 33 4.26 -25.55 8.54
CA ASP A 33 4.93 -24.77 9.58
C ASP A 33 6.30 -24.26 9.08
N ASP A 34 7.10 -25.13 8.44
CA ASP A 34 8.38 -24.76 7.83
C ASP A 34 8.20 -23.74 6.70
N ALA A 35 7.14 -23.88 5.90
CA ALA A 35 6.84 -22.93 4.82
C ALA A 35 6.47 -21.54 5.36
N LEU A 36 5.69 -21.48 6.44
CA LEU A 36 5.33 -20.23 7.11
C LEU A 36 6.54 -19.55 7.76
N GLU A 37 7.48 -20.33 8.30
CA GLU A 37 8.71 -19.82 8.91
C GLU A 37 9.72 -19.32 7.86
N SER A 38 9.72 -19.94 6.68
CA SER A 38 10.51 -19.50 5.52
C SER A 38 9.91 -18.31 4.76
N LEU A 39 8.68 -17.92 5.09
CA LEU A 39 7.99 -16.79 4.46
C LEU A 39 8.59 -15.49 4.98
N ASP A 40 9.62 -15.02 4.27
CA ASP A 40 10.24 -13.73 4.54
C ASP A 40 9.27 -12.63 4.08
N PHE A 41 8.46 -12.13 5.01
CA PHE A 41 7.66 -10.93 4.81
C PHE A 41 8.61 -9.74 4.70
N ALA A 42 9.26 -9.61 3.55
CA ALA A 42 10.01 -8.40 3.22
C ALA A 42 9.04 -7.22 3.46
N PRO A 43 9.42 -6.22 4.29
CA PRO A 43 8.57 -5.08 4.53
C PRO A 43 8.40 -4.36 3.19
N GLU A 44 7.27 -4.64 2.53
CA GLU A 44 6.90 -3.99 1.30
C GLU A 44 6.73 -2.51 1.62
N PRO A 45 7.46 -1.60 0.95
CA PRO A 45 7.32 -0.18 1.20
C PRO A 45 5.92 0.25 0.77
N ILE A 46 5.01 0.29 1.73
CA ILE A 46 3.67 0.81 1.57
C ILE A 46 3.74 2.31 1.34
N GLU A 47 3.29 2.75 0.16
CA GLU A 47 3.22 4.16 -0.21
C GLU A 47 2.07 4.83 0.55
N VAL A 48 2.38 5.48 1.67
CA VAL A 48 1.37 6.20 2.48
C VAL A 48 1.14 7.59 1.88
N THR A 49 0.02 7.76 1.20
CA THR A 49 -0.38 9.06 0.64
C THR A 49 -1.13 9.89 1.68
N TYR A 50 -0.49 10.93 2.22
CA TYR A 50 -1.12 11.87 3.15
C TYR A 50 -1.81 13.02 2.38
N LEU A 51 -3.14 12.96 2.29
CA LEU A 51 -3.96 14.03 1.71
C LEU A 51 -4.31 15.08 2.77
N GLY A 52 -3.44 16.08 2.91
CA GLY A 52 -3.72 17.25 3.75
C GLY A 52 -4.65 18.26 3.05
N ARG A 53 -5.79 18.58 3.65
CA ARG A 53 -6.68 19.64 3.13
C ARG A 53 -6.12 21.02 3.49
N LEU A 54 -5.53 21.72 2.52
CA LEU A 54 -5.09 23.11 2.70
C LEU A 54 -6.28 24.09 2.83
N TRP A 55 -7.31 23.90 2.02
CA TRP A 55 -8.49 24.77 1.97
C TRP A 55 -9.48 24.43 3.09
N GLY A 56 -9.58 25.30 4.10
CA GLY A 56 -10.35 25.06 5.33
C GLY A 56 -9.53 25.31 6.58
N GLN A 57 -8.20 25.32 6.44
CA GLN A 57 -7.29 25.76 7.48
C GLN A 57 -7.02 27.26 7.29
N GLN A 58 -7.03 28.04 8.38
CA GLN A 58 -6.86 29.50 8.33
C GLN A 58 -5.40 29.97 8.20
N TRP A 59 -4.41 29.13 8.53
CA TRP A 59 -3.00 29.52 8.53
C TRP A 59 -2.41 29.84 7.14
N PRO A 60 -2.76 29.15 6.03
CA PRO A 60 -2.16 29.45 4.72
C PRO A 60 -2.49 30.86 4.24
N LEU A 61 -3.69 31.35 4.56
CA LEU A 61 -4.12 32.71 4.25
C LEU A 61 -3.28 33.74 5.01
N TRP A 62 -3.05 33.53 6.31
CA TRP A 62 -2.22 34.43 7.12
C TRP A 62 -0.76 34.45 6.64
N VAL A 63 -0.22 33.32 6.21
CA VAL A 63 1.12 33.24 5.61
C VAL A 63 1.20 34.06 4.32
N LEU A 64 0.21 33.91 3.44
CA LEU A 64 0.17 34.65 2.18
C LEU A 64 0.02 36.16 2.39
N VAL A 65 -0.87 36.59 3.28
CA VAL A 65 -1.01 38.00 3.65
C VAL A 65 0.27 38.53 4.29
N GLY A 66 0.93 37.73 5.14
CA GLY A 66 2.22 38.07 5.74
C GLY A 66 3.30 38.32 4.68
N PHE A 67 3.41 37.45 3.67
CA PHE A 67 4.32 37.66 2.56
C PHE A 67 4.03 38.96 1.79
N PHE A 68 2.76 39.23 1.47
CA PHE A 68 2.38 40.49 0.81
C PHE A 68 2.68 41.72 1.67
N ALA A 69 2.42 41.66 2.98
CA ALA A 69 2.72 42.75 3.90
C ALA A 69 4.22 43.00 4.01
N ILE A 70 5.03 41.93 4.06
CA ILE A 70 6.50 42.03 4.06
C ILE A 70 6.99 42.63 2.75
N GLU A 71 6.48 42.14 1.62
CA GLU A 71 6.84 42.63 0.30
C GLU A 71 6.50 44.14 0.16
N TRP A 72 5.30 44.53 0.60
CA TRP A 72 4.89 45.93 0.65
C TRP A 72 5.81 46.75 1.57
N ALA A 73 6.13 46.26 2.76
CA ALA A 73 7.01 46.97 3.69
C ALA A 73 8.43 47.13 3.12
N VAL A 74 8.94 46.13 2.40
CA VAL A 74 10.22 46.20 1.68
C VAL A 74 10.14 47.25 0.57
N ARG A 75 9.08 47.27 -0.24
CA ARG A 75 8.88 48.30 -1.28
C ARG A 75 8.76 49.71 -0.70
N ARG A 76 8.01 49.87 0.39
CA ARG A 76 7.84 51.13 1.13
C ARG A 76 9.19 51.64 1.64
N ARG A 77 10.03 50.78 2.21
CA ARG A 77 11.37 51.14 2.70
C ARG A 77 12.36 51.48 1.58
N ARG A 78 12.16 50.93 0.39
CA ARG A 78 12.96 51.24 -0.81
C ARG A 78 12.46 52.45 -1.59
N GLY A 79 11.41 53.14 -1.11
CA GLY A 79 10.86 54.33 -1.77
C GLY A 79 10.17 54.06 -3.11
N MET A 80 9.75 52.81 -3.36
CA MET A 80 9.06 52.41 -4.59
C MET A 80 7.53 52.61 -4.53
N VAL A 81 7.04 53.34 -3.52
CA VAL A 81 5.63 53.71 -3.30
C VAL A 81 5.56 55.12 -2.73
#